data_AF-A0A6P0NQ13-F1
#
_entry.id   AF-A0A6P0NQ13-F1
#
_cell.length_a   1.000
_cell.length_b   1.000
_cell.length_c   1.000
_cell.angle_alpha   90.00
_cell.angle_beta   90.00
_cell.angle_gamma   90.00
#
_symmetry.space_group_name_H-M   'P 1'
#
loop_
_entity.id
_entity.type
_entity.pdbx_description
1 polymer ?
#
loop_
_entity_poly.entity_id
_entity_poly.type
_entity_poly.pdbx_seq_one_letter_code
_entity_poly.pdbx_strand_id
1 'polypeptide(L)'
;MITKFLLLPSSFFLLPCYFFLLPSSFFLLSATATPKIIFPTCPRNEISQLPQPPLSQTQPSIPSLWLTQDFFGEELIYTWFVDPDDTSVILVVRKLIWDKKGYLERYKFINHFGNVARQYGYNLQVCEPRNKKPIAAYFCDFETAPLNCNVEIDYRFGRSLFRSPKGFTFPPTVE
;
A
#
# COMPACT_ATOMS: atom_id res chain seq x y z
N MET A 1 -45.10 -26.30 -17.83
CA MET A 1 -45.03 -25.76 -16.46
C MET A 1 -45.03 -24.24 -16.59
N ILE A 2 -46.20 -23.62 -16.40
CA ILE A 2 -46.47 -22.21 -16.71
C ILE A 2 -46.46 -21.44 -15.39
N THR A 3 -45.47 -20.59 -15.18
CA THR A 3 -45.37 -19.73 -14.01
C THR A 3 -46.21 -18.48 -14.24
N LYS A 4 -47.26 -18.31 -13.44
CA LYS A 4 -48.18 -17.17 -13.48
C LYS A 4 -47.45 -15.91 -12.99
N PHE A 5 -47.36 -14.89 -13.84
CA PHE A 5 -47.06 -13.51 -13.43
C PHE A 5 -48.34 -12.88 -12.85
N LEU A 6 -48.31 -12.52 -11.58
CA LEU A 6 -49.35 -11.71 -10.94
C LEU A 6 -49.06 -10.23 -11.24
N LEU A 7 -49.73 -9.68 -12.25
CA LEU A 7 -49.81 -8.24 -12.47
C LEU A 7 -50.92 -7.69 -11.57
N LEU A 8 -50.57 -6.90 -10.56
CA LEU A 8 -51.55 -6.08 -9.85
C LEU A 8 -51.89 -4.83 -10.67
N PRO A 9 -53.16 -4.38 -10.63
CA PRO A 9 -53.62 -3.25 -11.41
C PRO A 9 -52.99 -1.95 -10.90
N SER A 10 -52.42 -1.20 -11.83
CA SER A 10 -51.89 0.13 -11.61
C SER A 10 -53.06 1.10 -11.38
N SER A 11 -53.26 1.57 -10.15
CA SER A 11 -54.15 2.70 -9.88
C SER A 11 -53.45 3.99 -10.30
N PHE A 12 -53.87 4.58 -11.42
CA PHE A 12 -53.48 5.93 -11.84
C PHE A 12 -54.30 6.96 -11.05
N PHE A 13 -53.70 7.56 -10.03
CA PHE A 13 -54.17 8.81 -9.44
C PHE A 13 -53.41 9.98 -10.09
N LEU A 14 -54.09 10.74 -10.95
CA LEU A 14 -53.60 12.02 -11.46
C LEU A 14 -53.78 13.09 -10.38
N LEU A 15 -52.73 13.33 -9.60
CA LEU A 15 -52.62 14.53 -8.76
C LEU A 15 -51.75 15.55 -9.51
N PRO A 16 -52.25 16.77 -9.78
CA PRO A 16 -51.43 17.81 -10.40
C PRO A 16 -50.48 18.38 -9.35
N CYS A 17 -49.23 18.58 -9.78
CA CYS A 17 -48.15 19.22 -9.03
C CYS A 17 -47.69 18.49 -7.78
N TYR A 18 -46.66 17.64 -7.93
CA TYR A 18 -45.42 17.68 -7.13
C TYR A 18 -44.44 16.70 -7.77
N PHE A 19 -43.47 17.22 -8.53
CA PHE A 19 -42.30 16.48 -8.96
C PHE A 19 -41.40 16.22 -7.73
N PHE A 20 -41.78 15.27 -6.88
CA PHE A 20 -40.81 14.64 -5.98
C PHE A 20 -40.21 13.45 -6.73
N LEU A 21 -39.14 13.72 -7.49
CA LEU A 21 -38.14 12.71 -7.76
C LEU A 21 -37.61 12.28 -6.38
N LEU A 22 -38.08 11.16 -5.83
CA LEU A 22 -37.32 10.49 -4.79
C LEU A 22 -36.00 10.09 -5.47
N PRO A 23 -34.86 10.72 -5.14
CA PRO A 23 -33.60 10.16 -5.58
C PRO A 23 -33.59 8.74 -5.02
N SER A 24 -33.37 7.75 -5.87
CA SER A 24 -33.15 6.39 -5.40
C SER A 24 -32.14 6.48 -4.27
N SER A 25 -32.58 6.22 -3.04
CA SER A 25 -31.71 6.20 -1.88
C SER A 25 -30.79 5.00 -2.04
N PHE A 26 -29.73 5.17 -2.81
CA PHE A 26 -28.56 4.31 -2.73
C PHE A 26 -27.99 4.57 -1.33
N PHE A 27 -28.47 3.80 -0.35
CA PHE A 27 -27.79 3.66 0.92
C PHE A 27 -26.42 3.05 0.61
N LEU A 28 -25.43 3.91 0.41
CA LEU A 28 -24.03 3.53 0.50
C LEU A 28 -23.79 3.16 1.96
N LEU A 29 -23.89 1.87 2.27
CA LEU A 29 -23.30 1.36 3.50
C LEU A 29 -21.79 1.63 3.38
N SER A 30 -21.30 2.68 4.03
CA SER A 30 -19.86 2.79 4.29
C SER A 30 -19.46 1.59 5.12
N ALA A 31 -18.96 0.55 4.46
CA ALA A 31 -18.31 -0.54 5.14
C ALA A 31 -17.07 0.05 5.80
N THR A 32 -17.10 0.19 7.12
CA THR A 32 -15.92 0.49 7.94
C THR A 32 -15.03 -0.74 7.96
N ALA A 33 -14.51 -1.14 6.80
CA ALA A 33 -13.45 -2.13 6.74
C ALA A 33 -12.19 -1.43 7.26
N THR A 34 -11.69 -1.86 8.41
CA THR A 34 -10.42 -1.35 8.91
C THR A 34 -9.30 -1.88 8.00
N PRO A 35 -8.53 -1.00 7.34
CA PRO A 35 -7.48 -1.45 6.46
C PRO A 35 -6.41 -2.13 7.31
N LYS A 36 -6.16 -3.40 7.01
CA LYS A 36 -5.12 -4.19 7.66
C LYS A 36 -3.92 -4.24 6.74
N ILE A 37 -2.82 -3.60 7.17
CA ILE A 37 -1.55 -3.68 6.45
C ILE A 37 -0.94 -5.07 6.68
N ILE A 38 -0.65 -5.77 5.59
CA ILE A 38 0.11 -7.02 5.58
C ILE A 38 1.46 -6.73 4.94
N PHE A 39 2.54 -6.98 5.69
CA PHE A 39 3.89 -6.84 5.19
C PHE A 39 4.31 -8.10 4.43
N PRO A 40 4.72 -8.01 3.15
CA PRO A 40 5.19 -9.17 2.41
C PRO A 40 6.40 -9.81 3.08
N THR A 41 6.61 -11.10 2.81
CA THR A 41 7.77 -11.80 3.37
C THR A 41 9.05 -11.35 2.65
N CYS A 42 10.07 -10.94 3.41
CA CYS A 42 11.36 -10.60 2.82
C CYS A 42 12.01 -11.80 2.12
N PRO A 43 12.69 -11.58 0.98
CA PRO A 43 13.28 -12.65 0.19
C PRO A 43 14.32 -13.41 1.01
N ARG A 44 14.38 -14.74 0.79
CA ARG A 44 15.28 -15.65 1.52
C ARG A 44 16.51 -16.07 0.72
N ASN A 45 16.54 -15.76 -0.57
CA ASN A 45 17.55 -16.25 -1.51
C ASN A 45 18.85 -15.47 -1.37
N GLU A 46 19.93 -16.07 -1.87
CA GLU A 46 21.20 -15.37 -2.05
C GLU A 46 21.02 -14.15 -2.97
N ILE A 47 21.87 -13.13 -2.80
CA ILE A 47 21.74 -11.86 -3.53
C ILE A 47 21.71 -12.07 -5.05
N SER A 48 22.48 -13.05 -5.55
CA SER A 48 22.57 -13.41 -6.98
C SER A 48 21.29 -14.01 -7.56
N GLN A 49 20.35 -14.44 -6.72
CA GLN A 49 19.10 -15.08 -7.12
C GLN A 49 17.88 -14.17 -6.89
N LEU A 50 18.11 -12.92 -6.49
CA LEU A 50 17.03 -11.96 -6.32
C LEU A 50 16.53 -11.46 -7.67
N PRO A 51 15.22 -11.21 -7.81
CA PRO A 51 14.68 -10.56 -8.99
C PRO A 51 15.38 -9.22 -9.24
N GLN A 52 15.56 -8.91 -10.51
CA GLN A 52 16.01 -7.59 -10.93
C GLN A 52 14.81 -6.64 -10.98
N PRO A 53 15.06 -5.33 -10.89
CA PRO A 53 14.07 -4.32 -11.23
C PRO A 53 13.33 -4.68 -12.52
N PRO A 54 11.99 -4.59 -12.56
CA PRO A 54 11.26 -4.70 -13.82
C PRO A 54 11.79 -3.68 -14.86
N LEU A 55 11.58 -3.92 -16.15
CA LEU A 55 12.20 -3.14 -17.24
C LEU A 55 11.25 -2.15 -17.96
N SER A 56 9.95 -2.14 -17.66
CA SER A 56 8.95 -1.41 -18.49
C SER A 56 8.76 0.06 -18.08
N GLN A 57 8.88 0.97 -19.05
CA GLN A 57 8.70 2.44 -18.93
C GLN A 57 7.46 2.98 -19.69
N THR A 58 6.57 2.12 -20.18
CA THR A 58 5.49 2.49 -21.14
C THR A 58 4.07 2.12 -20.70
N GLN A 59 3.90 1.52 -19.53
CA GLN A 59 2.63 1.37 -18.81
C GLN A 59 2.88 1.84 -17.35
N PRO A 60 1.88 1.98 -16.46
CA PRO A 60 2.12 2.22 -15.03
C PRO A 60 2.73 0.96 -14.41
N SER A 61 3.92 0.65 -14.86
CA SER A 61 4.79 -0.38 -14.39
C SER A 61 5.97 0.41 -13.88
N ILE A 62 6.27 0.19 -12.61
CA ILE A 62 7.48 0.62 -11.93
C ILE A 62 7.46 2.09 -11.47
N PRO A 63 7.56 2.32 -10.15
CA PRO A 63 7.84 3.66 -9.69
C PRO A 63 9.22 4.11 -10.19
N SER A 64 9.48 5.41 -10.35
CA SER A 64 10.78 5.95 -10.84
C SER A 64 11.98 5.69 -9.91
N LEU A 65 11.94 4.60 -9.14
CA LEU A 65 12.91 4.13 -8.17
C LEU A 65 14.27 3.82 -8.75
N TRP A 66 14.37 3.55 -10.06
CA TRP A 66 15.67 3.47 -10.72
C TRP A 66 16.39 4.82 -10.64
N LEU A 67 15.71 5.93 -10.98
CA LEU A 67 16.25 7.29 -10.89
C LEU A 67 16.50 7.67 -9.42
N THR A 68 15.59 7.27 -8.54
CA THR A 68 15.75 7.46 -7.09
C THR A 68 16.96 6.70 -6.56
N GLN A 69 17.25 5.49 -7.07
CA GLN A 69 18.42 4.71 -6.72
C GLN A 69 19.70 5.38 -7.23
N ASP A 70 19.72 5.85 -8.46
CA ASP A 70 20.87 6.54 -9.05
C ASP A 70 21.25 7.80 -8.24
N PHE A 71 20.27 8.55 -7.75
CA PHE A 71 20.54 9.78 -6.99
C PHE A 71 20.68 9.57 -5.47
N PHE A 72 20.06 8.55 -4.88
CA PHE A 72 19.90 8.45 -3.42
C PHE A 72 20.21 7.07 -2.83
N GLY A 73 20.48 6.05 -3.65
CA GLY A 73 20.45 4.64 -3.21
C GLY A 73 21.59 3.75 -3.68
N GLU A 74 22.46 4.18 -4.61
CA GLU A 74 23.45 3.33 -5.28
C GLU A 74 24.33 2.50 -4.30
N GLU A 75 24.87 3.16 -3.27
CA GLU A 75 25.67 2.46 -2.26
C GLU A 75 24.81 1.60 -1.33
N LEU A 76 23.59 2.02 -1.02
CA LEU A 76 22.75 1.38 0.01
C LEU A 76 21.95 0.18 -0.49
N ILE A 77 21.52 0.19 -1.75
CA ILE A 77 20.59 -0.78 -2.31
C ILE A 77 21.38 -1.90 -3.02
N TYR A 78 21.06 -3.17 -2.73
CA TYR A 78 21.52 -4.30 -3.53
C TYR A 78 20.69 -4.45 -4.80
N THR A 79 19.36 -4.47 -4.63
CA THR A 79 18.38 -4.60 -5.70
C THR A 79 17.01 -4.18 -5.16
N TRP A 80 16.03 -4.04 -6.04
CA TRP A 80 14.63 -3.90 -5.68
C TRP A 80 13.73 -4.55 -6.72
N PHE A 81 12.50 -4.88 -6.33
CA PHE A 81 11.50 -5.52 -7.18
C PHE A 81 10.10 -5.34 -6.61
N VAL A 82 9.07 -5.56 -7.41
CA VAL A 82 7.67 -5.59 -6.95
C VAL A 82 7.38 -6.97 -6.38
N ASP A 83 6.71 -7.03 -5.24
CA ASP A 83 6.32 -8.31 -4.65
C ASP A 83 5.30 -9.07 -5.52
N PRO A 84 5.18 -10.41 -5.40
CA PRO A 84 4.31 -11.20 -6.27
C PRO A 84 2.82 -10.84 -6.20
N ASP A 85 2.36 -10.20 -5.12
CA ASP A 85 0.97 -9.81 -4.94
C ASP A 85 0.70 -8.39 -5.49
N ASP A 86 1.69 -7.74 -6.11
CA ASP A 86 1.61 -6.38 -6.67
C ASP A 86 1.14 -5.32 -5.65
N THR A 87 1.51 -5.46 -4.37
CA THR A 87 1.07 -4.55 -3.29
C THR A 87 2.17 -3.60 -2.84
N SER A 88 3.43 -3.99 -3.00
CA SER A 88 4.58 -3.40 -2.37
C SER A 88 5.82 -3.50 -3.25
N VAL A 89 6.62 -2.44 -3.26
CA VAL A 89 8.00 -2.51 -3.74
C VAL A 89 8.91 -2.95 -2.60
N ILE A 90 9.70 -3.99 -2.85
CA ILE A 90 10.69 -4.52 -1.91
C ILE A 90 12.07 -3.97 -2.27
N LEU A 91 12.68 -3.20 -1.36
CA LEU A 91 14.08 -2.79 -1.41
C LEU A 91 14.93 -3.75 -0.60
N VAL A 92 15.94 -4.35 -1.21
CA VAL A 92 16.93 -5.17 -0.50
C VAL A 92 18.19 -4.34 -0.29
N VAL A 93 18.56 -4.10 0.96
CA VAL A 93 19.64 -3.15 1.29
C VAL A 93 20.90 -3.82 1.85
N ARG A 94 22.03 -3.13 1.66
CA ARG A 94 23.31 -3.42 2.31
C ARG A 94 23.24 -3.09 3.80
N LYS A 95 23.03 -4.11 4.64
CA LYS A 95 22.89 -3.96 6.11
C LYS A 95 24.00 -3.15 6.76
N LEU A 96 25.25 -3.36 6.36
CA LEU A 96 26.41 -2.64 6.91
C LEU A 96 26.33 -1.13 6.68
N ILE A 97 25.76 -0.70 5.56
CA ILE A 97 25.61 0.72 5.22
C ILE A 97 24.36 1.26 5.90
N TRP A 98 23.26 0.51 5.90
CA TRP A 98 22.03 0.84 6.61
C TRP A 98 22.27 1.15 8.10
N ASP A 99 23.04 0.30 8.77
CA ASP A 99 23.32 0.43 10.20
C ASP A 99 24.16 1.66 10.54
N LYS A 100 24.99 2.13 9.60
CA LYS A 100 25.78 3.36 9.75
C LYS A 100 24.94 4.63 9.59
N LYS A 101 23.78 4.55 8.93
CA LYS A 101 22.86 5.69 8.80
C LYS A 101 22.16 5.95 10.12
N GLY A 102 21.99 7.23 10.49
CA GLY A 102 21.17 7.65 11.60
C GLY A 102 19.67 7.54 11.28
N TYR A 103 18.83 7.84 12.27
CA TYR A 103 17.37 7.79 12.10
C TYR A 103 16.89 8.74 10.99
N LEU A 104 17.39 9.98 10.97
CA LEU A 104 16.95 11.00 10.01
C LEU A 104 17.31 10.61 8.57
N GLU A 105 18.51 10.05 8.34
CA GLU A 105 18.91 9.59 7.02
C GLU A 105 18.07 8.41 6.55
N ARG A 106 17.79 7.44 7.44
CA ARG A 106 16.90 6.31 7.12
C ARG A 106 15.49 6.80 6.79
N TYR A 107 14.94 7.71 7.60
CA TYR A 107 13.63 8.29 7.35
C TYR A 107 13.57 9.01 6.01
N LYS A 108 14.56 9.87 5.71
CA LYS A 108 14.63 10.57 4.41
C LYS A 108 14.66 9.59 3.25
N PHE A 109 15.49 8.56 3.33
CA PHE A 109 15.57 7.50 2.32
C PHE A 109 14.21 6.82 2.12
N ILE A 110 13.60 6.33 3.20
CA ILE A 110 12.30 5.63 3.13
C ILE A 110 11.20 6.55 2.60
N ASN A 111 11.11 7.77 3.11
CA ASN A 111 10.10 8.74 2.71
C ASN A 111 10.25 9.10 1.23
N HIS A 112 11.47 9.25 0.73
CA HIS A 112 11.69 9.58 -0.67
C HIS A 112 11.27 8.42 -1.60
N PHE A 113 11.73 7.19 -1.33
CA PHE A 113 11.33 6.00 -2.10
C PHE A 113 9.83 5.71 -1.97
N GLY A 114 9.26 5.88 -0.79
CA GLY A 114 7.83 5.66 -0.52
C GLY A 114 6.93 6.67 -1.21
N ASN A 115 7.35 7.94 -1.27
CA ASN A 115 6.62 8.97 -2.03
C ASN A 115 6.60 8.70 -3.53
N VAL A 116 7.64 8.07 -4.07
CA VAL A 116 7.66 7.62 -5.46
C VAL A 116 6.78 6.39 -5.62
N ALA A 117 6.92 5.36 -4.77
CA ALA A 117 6.12 4.14 -4.83
C ALA A 117 4.60 4.39 -4.75
N ARG A 118 4.17 5.24 -3.82
CA ARG A 118 2.74 5.53 -3.61
C ARG A 118 2.05 6.18 -4.80
N GLN A 119 2.78 6.88 -5.67
CA GLN A 119 2.21 7.48 -6.89
C GLN A 119 1.66 6.42 -7.86
N TYR A 120 2.09 5.17 -7.67
CA TYR A 120 1.73 4.01 -8.47
C TYR A 120 0.86 3.03 -7.67
N GLY A 121 0.37 3.41 -6.49
CA GLY A 121 -0.46 2.55 -5.64
C GLY A 121 0.31 1.48 -4.84
N TYR A 122 1.65 1.55 -4.80
CA TYR A 122 2.45 0.58 -4.06
C TYR A 122 2.87 1.11 -2.67
N ASN A 123 2.87 0.22 -1.69
CA ASN A 123 3.64 0.40 -0.47
C ASN A 123 5.15 0.18 -0.74
N LEU A 124 6.00 0.47 0.24
CA LEU A 124 7.44 0.19 0.20
C LEU A 124 7.82 -0.64 1.42
N GLN A 125 8.63 -1.66 1.21
CA GLN A 125 9.24 -2.43 2.28
C GLN A 125 10.74 -2.54 2.08
N VAL A 126 11.51 -2.29 3.14
CA VAL A 126 12.97 -2.44 3.17
C VAL A 126 13.32 -3.72 3.90
N CYS A 127 14.06 -4.60 3.23
CA CYS A 127 14.42 -5.92 3.72
C CYS A 127 15.92 -6.03 4.00
N GLU A 128 16.24 -6.66 5.13
CA GLU A 128 17.57 -7.19 5.39
C GLU A 128 17.69 -8.62 4.81
N PRO A 129 18.58 -8.87 3.84
CA PRO A 129 18.65 -10.17 3.18
C PRO A 129 19.10 -11.31 4.11
N ARG A 130 20.05 -11.07 5.02
CA ARG A 130 20.62 -12.11 5.88
C ARG A 130 19.63 -12.62 6.93
N ASN A 131 18.95 -11.71 7.61
CA ASN A 131 18.02 -12.05 8.69
C ASN A 131 16.59 -12.28 8.19
N LYS A 132 16.32 -12.07 6.89
CA LYS A 132 15.02 -12.33 6.25
C LYS A 132 13.89 -11.54 6.92
N LYS A 133 14.18 -10.31 7.34
CA LYS A 133 13.26 -9.47 8.13
C LYS A 133 13.09 -8.11 7.48
N PRO A 134 11.86 -7.56 7.51
CA PRO A 134 11.65 -6.17 7.21
C PRO A 134 12.28 -5.31 8.31
N ILE A 135 12.97 -4.27 7.90
CA ILE A 135 13.68 -3.34 8.78
C ILE A 135 13.17 -1.91 8.65
N ALA A 136 12.36 -1.63 7.62
CA ALA A 136 11.60 -0.42 7.48
C ALA A 136 10.47 -0.61 6.45
N ALA A 137 9.46 0.25 6.50
CA ALA A 137 8.37 0.28 5.53
C ALA A 137 7.81 1.70 5.39
N TYR A 138 7.28 1.99 4.22
CA TYR A 138 6.40 3.12 3.95
C TYR A 138 5.08 2.55 3.45
N PHE A 139 3.97 2.89 4.06
CA PHE A 139 2.69 2.31 3.67
C PHE A 139 1.55 3.32 3.77
N CYS A 140 0.57 3.20 2.90
CA CYS A 140 -0.57 4.11 2.82
C CYS A 140 -1.90 3.35 2.90
N ASP A 141 -2.91 4.06 3.40
CA ASP A 141 -4.30 3.73 3.16
C ASP A 141 -4.74 4.39 1.84
N PHE A 142 -4.84 3.59 0.78
CA PHE A 142 -5.18 4.08 -0.56
C PHE A 142 -6.67 4.37 -0.75
N GLU A 143 -7.50 4.01 0.23
CA GLU A 143 -8.96 4.24 0.18
C GLU A 143 -9.36 5.61 0.75
N THR A 144 -8.42 6.38 1.33
CA THR A 144 -8.71 7.69 1.94
C THR A 144 -8.34 8.87 1.05
N ALA A 145 -9.13 9.94 1.14
CA ALA A 145 -8.83 11.25 0.54
C ALA A 145 -8.90 12.34 1.63
N PRO A 146 -7.75 12.89 2.11
CA PRO A 146 -6.39 12.67 1.63
C PRO A 146 -5.80 11.30 2.02
N LEU A 147 -4.79 10.85 1.26
CA LEU A 147 -4.02 9.63 1.53
C LEU A 147 -3.38 9.67 2.93
N ASN A 148 -3.65 8.65 3.75
CA ASN A 148 -3.01 8.49 5.07
C ASN A 148 -1.79 7.56 4.96
N CYS A 149 -0.58 8.12 4.99
CA CYS A 149 0.67 7.36 4.84
C CYS A 149 1.53 7.41 6.10
N ASN A 150 2.18 6.29 6.42
CA ASN A 150 3.00 6.12 7.62
C ASN A 150 4.36 5.49 7.27
N VAL A 151 5.36 5.83 8.08
CA VAL A 151 6.72 5.28 7.97
C VAL A 151 7.02 4.49 9.24
N GLU A 152 7.41 3.23 9.06
CA GLU A 152 7.91 2.37 10.12
C GLU A 152 9.40 2.13 9.92
N ILE A 153 10.19 2.24 10.98
CA ILE A 153 11.63 1.91 10.97
C ILE A 153 11.88 0.98 12.14
N ASP A 154 12.40 -0.22 11.89
CA ASP A 154 12.71 -1.16 12.96
C ASP A 154 13.77 -0.55 13.87
N TYR A 155 13.42 -0.52 15.15
CA TYR A 155 14.27 -0.02 16.21
C TYR A 155 14.53 -1.13 17.21
N ARG A 156 15.76 -1.19 17.72
CA ARG A 156 16.15 -2.25 18.67
C ARG A 156 15.38 -2.16 19.99
N PHE A 157 14.92 -0.97 20.36
CA PHE A 157 14.34 -0.69 21.68
C PHE A 157 12.91 -0.13 21.61
N GLY A 158 11.94 -0.99 21.28
CA GLY A 158 10.50 -0.79 21.54
C GLY A 158 9.58 -1.62 20.63
N ARG A 159 8.29 -1.25 20.57
CA ARG A 159 7.24 -1.92 19.79
C ARG A 159 7.36 -1.60 18.31
N SER A 160 7.88 -2.57 17.55
CA SER A 160 7.98 -2.53 16.08
C SER A 160 6.74 -3.18 15.46
N LEU A 161 6.14 -2.56 14.44
CA LEU A 161 4.98 -3.12 13.73
C LEU A 161 5.31 -4.47 13.08
N PHE A 162 6.57 -4.69 12.70
CA PHE A 162 7.06 -5.96 12.17
C PHE A 162 7.02 -7.11 13.19
N ARG A 163 6.90 -6.80 14.49
CA ARG A 163 6.79 -7.81 15.57
C ARG A 163 5.35 -7.97 16.06
N SER A 164 4.39 -7.25 15.50
CA SER A 164 2.98 -7.34 15.90
C SER A 164 2.27 -8.51 15.21
N PRO A 165 1.75 -9.50 15.96
CA PRO A 165 1.11 -10.68 15.36
C PRO A 165 -0.25 -10.40 14.72
N LYS A 166 -0.84 -9.20 14.93
CA LYS A 166 -2.22 -8.90 14.50
C LYS A 166 -2.33 -8.01 13.24
N GLY A 167 -1.20 -7.59 12.65
CA GLY A 167 -1.19 -6.56 11.61
C GLY A 167 -1.47 -5.17 12.20
N PHE A 168 -1.20 -4.13 11.43
CA PHE A 168 -1.50 -2.75 11.81
C PHE A 168 -2.86 -2.34 11.23
N THR A 169 -3.70 -1.76 12.07
CA THR A 169 -4.94 -1.07 11.67
C THR A 169 -4.68 0.42 11.73
N PHE A 170 -4.97 1.15 10.66
CA PHE A 170 -4.92 2.60 10.72
C PHE A 170 -5.89 3.11 11.80
N PRO A 171 -5.50 4.11 12.61
CA PRO A 171 -6.45 4.79 13.47
C PRO A 171 -7.56 5.40 12.59
N PRO A 172 -8.82 5.38 13.03
CA PRO A 172 -9.90 6.02 12.29
C PRO A 172 -9.55 7.50 12.09
N THR A 173 -9.73 7.99 10.86
CA THR A 173 -9.60 9.41 10.55
C THR A 173 -10.61 10.18 11.40
N VAL A 174 -10.13 11.08 12.26
CA VAL A 174 -11.00 12.00 13.00
C VAL A 174 -11.43 13.06 11.99
N GLU A 175 -12.72 13.05 11.62
CA GLU A 175 -13.37 14.11 10.82
C GLU A 175 -13.39 15.45 11.56
#